data_AF-A0A2S6A9Z7-F1
#
_entry.id   AF-A0A2S6A9Z7-F1
#
_cell.length_a   1.000
_cell.length_b   1.000
_cell.length_c   1.000
_cell.angle_alpha   90.00
_cell.angle_beta   90.00
_cell.angle_gamma   90.00
#
_symmetry.space_group_name_H-M   'P 1'
#
loop_
_entity.id
_entity.type
_entity.pdbx_description
1 polymer ?
#
loop_
_entity_poly.entity_id
_entity_poly.type
_entity_poly.pdbx_seq_one_letter_code
_entity_poly.pdbx_strand_id
1 'polypeptide(L)' 'MWMGDEMYGVMNHDRVPVMTVGYAHTIMQVHIDCALSVCPIKRQAKQRLIEAKHLVPDSNRT' A
#
# COMPACT_ATOMS: atom_id res chain seq x y z
N MET A 1 -18.13 -9.87 -20.14
CA MET A 1 -18.35 -9.23 -18.83
C MET A 1 -17.01 -8.69 -18.38
N TRP A 2 -16.86 -7.36 -18.38
CA TRP A 2 -15.58 -6.68 -18.22
C TRP A 2 -15.25 -6.61 -16.72
N MET A 3 -14.37 -7.48 -16.26
CA MET A 3 -13.71 -7.38 -14.94
C MET A 3 -12.62 -6.29 -15.03
N GLY A 4 -13.04 -5.02 -15.15
CA GLY A 4 -12.14 -3.89 -15.42
C GLY A 4 -11.99 -2.88 -14.26
N ASP A 5 -12.97 -2.79 -13.36
CA ASP A 5 -12.99 -1.77 -12.30
C ASP A 5 -12.07 -2.07 -11.10
N GLU A 6 -11.63 -3.33 -10.93
CA GLU A 6 -10.77 -3.72 -9.81
C GLU A 6 -9.29 -3.32 -10.00
N MET A 7 -8.90 -2.90 -11.21
CA MET A 7 -7.53 -2.49 -11.55
C MET A 7 -7.30 -0.97 -11.56
N TYR A 8 -8.34 -0.12 -11.47
CA TYR A 8 -8.17 1.33 -11.53
C TYR A 8 -7.83 1.98 -10.19
N GLY A 9 -8.11 1.32 -9.05
CA GLY A 9 -7.79 1.86 -7.72
C GLY A 9 -6.29 1.84 -7.40
N VAL A 10 -5.56 0.85 -7.92
CA VAL A 10 -4.15 0.59 -7.55
C VAL A 10 -3.16 1.55 -8.17
N MET A 11 -3.49 2.24 -9.27
CA MET A 11 -2.62 3.27 -9.87
C MET A 11 -2.83 4.65 -9.27
N ASN A 12 -3.88 4.85 -8.46
CA ASN A 12 -4.15 6.14 -7.86
C ASN A 12 -3.14 6.45 -6.76
N HIS A 13 -2.64 7.69 -6.74
CA HIS A 13 -1.78 8.19 -5.68
C HIS A 13 -2.58 8.82 -4.53
N ASP A 14 -3.88 8.57 -4.42
CA ASP A 14 -4.72 9.11 -3.34
C ASP A 14 -5.04 8.05 -2.28
N ARG A 15 -5.39 8.46 -1.06
CA ARG A 15 -5.73 7.51 0.00
C ARG A 15 -7.04 6.81 -0.31
N VAL A 16 -7.13 5.54 0.04
CA VAL A 16 -8.38 4.78 -0.08
C VAL A 16 -9.12 4.70 1.25
N PRO A 17 -10.46 4.70 1.26
CA PRO A 17 -11.25 4.58 2.47
C PRO A 17 -11.08 3.21 3.16
N VAL A 18 -10.90 2.15 2.38
CA VAL A 18 -10.67 0.78 2.88
C VAL A 18 -9.36 0.26 2.32
N MET A 19 -8.42 -0.06 3.21
CA MET A 19 -7.10 -0.61 2.87
C MET A 19 -6.94 -1.96 3.56
N THR A 20 -7.13 -3.05 2.80
CA THR A 20 -6.91 -4.41 3.29
C THR A 20 -5.44 -4.80 3.20
N VAL A 21 -5.02 -5.86 3.89
CA VAL A 21 -3.63 -6.35 3.84
C VAL A 21 -3.23 -6.78 2.42
N GLY A 22 -4.09 -7.52 1.72
CA GLY A 22 -3.86 -7.92 0.33
C GLY A 22 -3.72 -6.71 -0.60
N TYR A 23 -4.61 -5.73 -0.46
CA TYR A 23 -4.56 -4.50 -1.25
C TYR A 23 -3.30 -3.67 -0.95
N ALA A 24 -2.88 -3.61 0.32
CA ALA A 24 -1.64 -2.95 0.72
C ALA A 24 -0.40 -3.61 0.10
N HIS A 25 -0.37 -4.95 0.01
CA HIS A 25 0.70 -5.66 -0.70
C HIS A 25 0.72 -5.32 -2.20
N THR A 26 -0.44 -5.36 -2.87
CA THR A 26 -0.54 -5.00 -4.29
C THR A 26 -0.08 -3.56 -4.52
N ILE A 27 -0.46 -2.62 -3.66
CA ILE A 27 -0.02 -1.22 -3.76
C ILE A 27 1.49 -1.09 -3.57
N MET A 28 2.09 -1.80 -2.62
CA MET A 28 3.55 -1.77 -2.43
C MET A 28 4.30 -2.34 -3.64
N GLN A 29 3.71 -3.30 -4.37
CA GLN A 29 4.25 -3.87 -5.60
C GLN A 29 4.06 -2.93 -6.81
N VAL A 30 2.87 -2.34 -6.97
CA VAL A 30 2.55 -1.44 -8.09
C VAL A 30 3.30 -0.11 -7.96
N HIS A 31 3.33 0.45 -6.76
CA HIS A 31 4.01 1.72 -6.47
C HIS A 31 5.48 1.51 -6.11
N ILE A 32 6.14 0.46 -6.61
CA ILE A 32 7.53 0.13 -6.25
C ILE A 32 8.48 1.32 -6.51
N ASP A 33 8.27 2.04 -7.62
CA ASP A 33 9.04 3.21 -8.05
C ASP A 33 8.69 4.50 -7.26
N CYS A 34 7.49 4.60 -6.69
CA CYS A 34 7.07 5.79 -5.96
C CYS A 34 7.78 5.92 -4.62
N ALA A 35 8.27 7.12 -4.27
CA ALA A 35 8.81 7.36 -2.94
C ALA A 35 7.69 7.37 -1.87
N LEU A 36 7.92 6.69 -0.73
CA LEU A 36 6.98 6.65 0.40
C LEU A 36 6.69 8.05 0.99
N SER A 37 7.63 8.97 0.85
CA SER A 37 7.48 10.35 1.32
C SER A 37 6.47 11.13 0.47
N VAL A 38 6.33 10.82 -0.82
CA VAL A 38 5.46 11.56 -1.75
C VAL A 38 4.14 10.86 -2.05
N CYS A 39 4.11 9.52 -2.02
CA CYS A 39 2.92 8.75 -2.36
C CYS A 39 2.09 8.41 -1.10
N PRO A 40 0.92 9.05 -0.88
CA PRO A 40 0.14 8.84 0.32
C PRO A 40 -0.53 7.46 0.35
N ILE A 41 -0.87 6.87 -0.81
CA ILE A 41 -1.44 5.50 -0.85
C ILE A 41 -0.39 4.46 -0.46
N LYS A 42 0.87 4.61 -0.90
CA LYS A 42 1.99 3.73 -0.53
C LYS A 42 2.32 3.87 0.95
N ARG A 43 2.25 5.10 1.49
CA ARG A 43 2.39 5.35 2.93
C ARG A 43 1.28 4.67 3.73
N GLN A 44 0.03 4.78 3.29
CA GLN A 44 -1.12 4.13 3.91
C GLN A 44 -0.99 2.59 3.87
N ALA A 45 -0.57 2.03 2.73
CA ALA A 45 -0.32 0.61 2.56
C ALA A 45 0.75 0.11 3.55
N LYS A 46 1.88 0.82 3.64
CA LYS A 46 2.94 0.50 4.61
C LYS A 46 2.43 0.52 6.06
N GLN A 47 1.65 1.53 6.45
CA GLN A 47 1.07 1.62 7.79
C GLN A 47 0.16 0.42 8.09
N ARG A 48 -0.73 0.06 7.15
CA ARG A 48 -1.59 -1.12 7.29
C ARG A 48 -0.80 -2.42 7.44
N LEU A 49 0.28 -2.60 6.69
CA LEU A 49 1.14 -3.78 6.84
C LEU A 49 1.85 -3.84 8.20
N ILE A 50 2.23 -2.67 8.76
CA ILE A 50 2.79 -2.55 10.11
C ILE A 50 1.74 -2.91 11.17
N GLU A 51 0.54 -2.34 11.08
CA GLU A 51 -0.56 -2.60 12.02
C GLU A 51 -1.01 -4.06 11.99
N ALA A 52 -1.02 -4.68 10.81
CA ALA A 52 -1.30 -6.10 10.67
C ALA A 52 -0.15 -6.99 11.19
N LYS A 53 0.97 -6.41 11.64
CA LYS A 53 2.22 -7.11 12.01
C LYS A 53 2.85 -7.94 10.88
N HIS A 54 2.45 -7.68 9.63
CA HIS A 54 3.04 -8.27 8.43
C HIS A 54 4.35 -7.56 8.04
N LEU A 55 4.59 -6.35 8.55
CA LEU A 55 5.85 -5.63 8.44
C LEU A 55 6.30 -5.22 9.83
N VAL A 56 7.25 -5.95 10.40
CA VAL A 56 7.89 -5.54 11.65
C VAL A 56 8.84 -4.40 11.26
N PRO A 57 8.67 -3.16 11.75
CA PRO A 57 9.73 -2.18 11.63
C PRO A 57 10.96 -2.80 12.30
N ASP A 58 12.10 -2.84 11.60
CA ASP A 58 13.36 -3.25 12.19
C ASP A 58 13.75 -2.20 13.24
N SER A 59 13.19 -2.35 14.44
CA SER A 59 13.44 -1.50 15.60
C SER A 59 14.72 -1.92 16.33
N ASN A 60 15.57 -2.75 15.70
CA ASN A 60 16.81 -3.27 16.30
C ASN A 60 18.09 -2.65 15.71
N ARG A 61 18.00 -1.51 15.03
CA ARG A 61 19.18 -0.74 14.66
C ARG A 61 19.50 0.29 15.75
N THR A 62 20.03 -0.20 16.87
CA THR A 62 20.72 0.58 17.91
C THR A 62 21.95 1.28 17.37
#